data_AF-A0A433BS03-F1
#
_entry.id   AF-A0A433BS03-F1
#
_cell.length_a   1.000
_cell.length_b   1.000
_cell.length_c   1.000
_cell.angle_alpha   90.00
_cell.angle_beta   90.00
_cell.angle_gamma   90.00
#
_symmetry.space_group_name_H-M   'P 1'
#
loop_
_entity.id
_entity.type
_entity.pdbx_description
1 polymer ?
#
loop_
_entity_poly.entity_id
_entity_poly.type
_entity_poly.pdbx_seq_one_letter_code
_entity_poly.pdbx_strand_id
1 'polypeptide(L)'
;MSPSSPLADTAHKKALQTRLARVEGQLRGVQRLIDEDVDCEQIAQQLAAARKALDKSFFHMVACMIEQGRMPPDQIARLLAKFA
;
A
#
# COMPACT_ATOMS: atom_id res chain seq x y z
N MET A 1 5.46 3.81 -29.67
CA MET A 1 5.38 4.76 -28.53
C MET A 1 4.63 4.06 -27.42
N SER A 2 5.35 3.49 -26.45
CA SER A 2 4.76 2.75 -25.33
C SER A 2 3.95 3.70 -24.44
N PRO A 3 2.81 3.29 -23.89
CA PRO A 3 2.00 4.17 -23.05
C PRO A 3 2.80 4.50 -21.78
N SER A 4 2.92 5.79 -21.49
CA SER A 4 3.58 6.34 -20.32
C SER A 4 2.99 5.72 -19.03
N SER A 5 3.87 5.16 -18.19
CA SER A 5 3.50 4.52 -16.93
C SER A 5 2.51 5.38 -16.12
N PRO A 6 1.47 4.78 -15.50
CA PRO A 6 0.42 5.51 -14.75
C PRO A 6 0.93 6.30 -13.54
N LEU A 7 2.18 6.05 -13.11
CA LEU A 7 2.89 6.79 -12.06
C LEU A 7 3.68 8.02 -12.59
N ALA A 8 3.38 8.52 -13.79
CA ALA A 8 4.08 9.65 -14.39
C ALA A 8 3.88 10.98 -13.63
N ASP A 9 2.80 11.11 -12.83
CA ASP A 9 2.66 12.24 -11.91
C ASP A 9 3.64 12.09 -10.74
N THR A 10 4.60 13.03 -10.70
CA THR A 10 5.65 13.11 -9.69
C THR A 10 5.09 13.30 -8.28
N ALA A 11 3.93 13.94 -8.13
CA ALA A 11 3.29 14.15 -6.84
C ALA A 11 2.69 12.84 -6.30
N HIS A 12 1.90 12.11 -7.10
CA HIS A 12 1.35 10.81 -6.72
C HIS A 12 2.44 9.78 -6.45
N LYS A 13 3.50 9.76 -7.28
CA LYS A 13 4.66 8.91 -7.06
C LYS A 13 5.33 9.20 -5.71
N LYS A 14 5.62 10.47 -5.42
CA LYS A 14 6.27 10.87 -4.15
C LYS A 14 5.39 10.55 -2.94
N ALA A 15 4.08 10.77 -3.05
CA ALA A 15 3.12 10.43 -2.00
C ALA A 15 3.09 8.92 -1.72
N LEU A 16 3.07 8.08 -2.77
CA LEU A 16 3.12 6.62 -2.62
C LEU A 16 4.45 6.17 -2.01
N GLN A 17 5.59 6.69 -2.49
CA GLN A 17 6.90 6.40 -1.92
C GLN A 17 6.98 6.75 -0.43
N THR A 18 6.43 7.90 -0.03
CA THR A 18 6.41 8.33 1.38
C THR A 18 5.59 7.38 2.24
N ARG A 19 4.47 6.87 1.72
CA ARG A 19 3.62 5.89 2.43
C ARG A 19 4.33 4.55 2.56
N LEU A 20 4.96 4.08 1.49
CA LEU A 20 5.72 2.82 1.50
C LEU A 20 6.90 2.89 2.46
N ALA A 21 7.63 4.02 2.52
CA ALA A 21 8.70 4.22 3.49
C ALA A 21 8.22 4.11 4.95
N ARG A 22 6.97 4.52 5.24
CA ARG A 22 6.36 4.33 6.57
C ARG A 22 6.05 2.86 6.84
N VAL A 23 5.48 2.15 5.87
CA VAL A 23 5.21 0.70 5.99
C VAL A 23 6.52 -0.06 6.24
N GLU A 24 7.58 0.28 5.50
CA GLU A 24 8.91 -0.28 5.69
C GLU A 24 9.46 -0.03 7.11
N GLY A 25 9.23 1.17 7.65
CA GLY A 25 9.54 1.50 9.04
C GLY A 25 8.77 0.64 10.05
N GLN A 26 7.48 0.38 9.80
CA GLN A 26 6.67 -0.52 10.63
C GLN A 26 7.20 -1.95 10.57
N LEU A 27 7.57 -2.46 9.38
CA LEU A 27 8.13 -3.81 9.23
C LEU A 27 9.48 -3.96 9.94
N ARG A 28 10.35 -2.94 9.88
CA ARG A 28 11.57 -2.92 10.70
C ARG A 28 11.27 -2.92 12.19
N GLY A 29 10.23 -2.21 12.62
CA GLY A 29 9.77 -2.23 14.01
C GLY A 29 9.33 -3.63 14.44
N VAL A 30 8.52 -4.30 13.61
CA VAL A 30 8.08 -5.69 13.84
C VAL A 30 9.28 -6.64 13.97
N GLN A 31 10.28 -6.52 13.10
CA GLN A 31 11.50 -7.35 13.18
C GLN A 31 12.22 -7.16 14.52
N ARG A 32 12.36 -5.92 15.00
CA ARG A 32 12.97 -5.67 16.32
C ARG A 32 12.16 -6.26 17.46
N LEU A 33 10.82 -6.15 17.42
CA LEU A 33 9.97 -6.75 18.46
C LEU A 33 10.12 -8.28 18.51
N ILE A 34 10.34 -8.92 17.36
CA ILE A 34 10.65 -10.35 17.29
C ILE A 34 12.03 -10.62 17.90
N ASP A 35 13.06 -9.85 17.52
CA ASP A 35 14.42 -10.00 18.05
C ASP A 35 14.51 -9.74 19.57
N GLU A 36 13.60 -8.93 20.11
CA GLU A 36 13.48 -8.59 21.54
C GLU A 36 12.55 -9.55 22.32
N ASP A 37 12.08 -10.64 21.70
CA ASP A 37 11.16 -11.63 22.28
C ASP A 37 9.89 -11.00 22.91
N VAL A 38 9.36 -9.95 22.28
CA VAL A 38 8.14 -9.25 22.73
C VAL A 38 6.90 -10.14 22.55
N ASP A 39 5.88 -9.89 23.38
CA ASP A 39 4.62 -10.61 23.36
C ASP A 39 3.99 -10.70 21.94
N CYS A 40 3.51 -11.90 21.61
CA CYS A 40 2.95 -12.22 20.30
C CYS A 40 1.74 -11.36 19.94
N GLU A 41 0.92 -10.95 20.91
CA GLU A 41 -0.23 -10.09 20.67
C GLU A 41 0.23 -8.70 20.20
N GLN A 42 1.28 -8.15 20.81
CA GLN A 42 1.85 -6.85 20.42
C GLN A 42 2.45 -6.91 19.02
N ILE A 43 3.18 -7.98 18.69
CA ILE A 43 3.72 -8.22 17.34
C ILE A 43 2.57 -8.31 16.33
N ALA A 44 1.51 -9.06 16.63
CA ALA A 44 0.34 -9.19 15.77
C ALA A 44 -0.38 -7.86 15.55
N GLN A 45 -0.49 -7.02 16.59
CA GLN A 45 -1.06 -5.67 16.47
C GLN A 45 -0.22 -4.78 15.54
N GLN A 46 1.11 -4.81 15.61
CA GLN A 46 1.97 -4.04 14.71
C GLN A 46 1.90 -4.55 13.27
N LEU A 47 1.84 -5.87 13.07
CA LEU A 47 1.62 -6.46 11.75
C LEU A 47 0.27 -6.04 11.16
N ALA A 48 -0.80 -6.05 11.96
CA ALA A 48 -2.11 -5.59 11.52
C ALA A 48 -2.11 -4.10 11.14
N ALA A 49 -1.37 -3.27 11.88
CA ALA A 49 -1.19 -1.86 11.56
C ALA A 49 -0.42 -1.65 10.25
N ALA A 50 0.64 -2.43 10.01
CA ALA A 50 1.41 -2.41 8.76
C ALA A 50 0.55 -2.84 7.56
N ARG A 51 -0.22 -3.92 7.70
CA ARG A 51 -1.18 -4.38 6.68
C ARG A 51 -2.18 -3.28 6.31
N LYS A 52 -2.81 -2.67 7.32
CA LYS A 52 -3.78 -1.57 7.09
C LYS A 52 -3.16 -0.36 6.39
N ALA A 53 -1.92 -0.02 6.72
CA ALA A 53 -1.19 1.06 6.06
C ALA A 53 -0.85 0.73 4.60
N LEU A 54 -0.50 -0.53 4.32
CA LEU A 54 -0.27 -1.03 2.97
C LEU A 54 -1.56 -1.02 2.13
N ASP A 55 -2.67 -1.51 2.68
CA ASP A 55 -3.98 -1.51 2.00
C ASP A 55 -4.40 -0.09 1.63
N LYS A 56 -4.23 0.88 2.56
CA LYS A 56 -4.51 2.29 2.28
C LYS A 56 -3.65 2.85 1.13
N SER A 57 -2.42 2.38 1.00
CA SER A 57 -1.52 2.78 -0.09
C SER A 57 -1.94 2.15 -1.42
N PHE A 58 -2.37 0.89 -1.38
CA PHE A 58 -2.95 0.19 -2.52
C PHE A 58 -4.21 0.90 -3.03
N PHE A 59 -5.18 1.18 -2.16
CA PHE A 59 -6.42 1.87 -2.58
C PHE A 59 -6.16 3.27 -3.14
N HIS A 60 -5.19 4.01 -2.60
CA HIS A 60 -4.78 5.29 -3.17
C HIS A 60 -4.25 5.14 -4.60
N MET A 61 -3.45 4.11 -4.85
CA MET A 61 -2.93 3.82 -6.18
C MET A 61 -4.07 3.44 -7.14
N VAL A 62 -5.00 2.59 -6.71
CA VAL A 62 -6.18 2.22 -7.50
C VAL A 62 -7.02 3.45 -7.83
N ALA A 63 -7.33 4.30 -6.85
CA ALA A 63 -8.10 5.54 -7.05
C ALA A 63 -7.46 6.45 -8.12
N CYS A 64 -6.14 6.61 -8.10
CA CYS A 64 -5.40 7.36 -9.12
C CYS A 64 -5.59 6.77 -10.53
N MET A 65 -5.67 5.44 -10.67
CA MET A 65 -5.95 4.80 -11.97
C MET A 65 -7.37 5.06 -12.46
N ILE A 66 -8.34 5.18 -11.55
CA ILE A 66 -9.74 5.53 -11.87
C ILE A 66 -9.81 6.98 -12.39
N GLU A 67 -9.20 7.92 -11.67
CA GLU A 67 -9.17 9.35 -12.02
C GLU A 67 -8.55 9.60 -13.40
N GLN A 68 -7.54 8.79 -13.78
CA GLN A 68 -6.90 8.87 -15.09
C GLN A 68 -7.75 8.26 -16.23
N GLY A 69 -8.93 7.69 -15.95
CA GLY A 69 -9.81 7.06 -16.94
C GLY A 69 -9.20 5.81 -17.59
N ARG A 70 -8.19 5.20 -16.95
CA ARG A 70 -7.41 4.10 -17.54
C ARG A 70 -7.99 2.70 -17.32
N MET A 71 -9.07 2.58 -16.54
CA MET A 71 -9.79 1.32 -16.34
C MET A 71 -11.31 1.54 -16.35
N PRO A 72 -12.07 0.62 -16.96
CA PRO A 72 -13.51 0.61 -16.87
C PRO A 72 -13.96 0.14 -15.45
N PRO A 73 -15.16 0.58 -14.98
CA PRO A 73 -15.64 0.34 -13.62
C PRO A 73 -15.69 -1.14 -13.19
N ASP A 74 -16.01 -2.03 -14.11
CA ASP A 74 -16.07 -3.48 -13.89
C ASP A 74 -14.68 -4.10 -13.65
N GLN A 75 -13.64 -3.54 -14.25
CA GLN A 75 -12.26 -3.98 -14.01
C GLN A 75 -11.77 -3.51 -12.63
N ILE A 76 -12.16 -2.31 -12.21
CA ILE A 76 -11.87 -1.77 -10.87
C ILE A 76 -12.56 -2.64 -9.80
N ALA A 77 -13.83 -2.97 -9.98
CA ALA A 77 -14.57 -3.82 -9.06
C ALA A 77 -13.91 -5.20 -8.89
N ARG A 78 -13.47 -5.81 -9.99
CA ARG A 78 -12.74 -7.08 -9.97
C ARG A 78 -11.38 -6.98 -9.29
N LEU A 79 -10.66 -5.87 -9.50
CA LEU A 79 -9.40 -5.62 -8.83
C LEU A 79 -9.62 -5.53 -7.32
N LEU A 80 -10.56 -4.71 -6.87
CA LEU A 80 -10.86 -4.54 -5.44
C LEU A 80 -11.32 -5.85 -4.79
N ALA A 81 -12.14 -6.66 -5.48
CA ALA A 81 -12.57 -7.97 -4.98
C ALA A 81 -11.43 -8.99 -4.84
N LYS A 82 -10.32 -8.83 -5.58
CA LYS A 82 -9.14 -9.72 -5.48
C LYS A 82 -8.24 -9.40 -4.28
N PHE A 83 -8.35 -8.18 -3.74
CA PHE A 83 -7.50 -7.68 -2.66
C PHE A 83 -8.29 -7.37 -1.38
N ALA A 84 -9.56 -7.78 -1.32
CA ALA A 84 -10.41 -7.79 -0.13
C ALA A 84 -10.37 -9.18 0.53
#